data_AF-A0A1E1V4K7-F1
#
_entry.id   AF-A0A1E1V4K7-F1
#
_cell.length_a   1.000
_cell.length_b   1.000
_cell.length_c   1.000
_cell.angle_alpha   90.00
_cell.angle_beta   90.00
_cell.angle_gamma   90.00
#
_symmetry.space_group_name_H-M   'P 1'
#
loop_
_entity.id
_entity.type
_entity.pdbx_description
1 polymer ?
#
loop_
_entity_poly.entity_id
_entity_poly.type
_entity_poly.pdbx_seq_one_letter_code
_entity_poly.pdbx_strand_id
1 'polypeptide(L)'
;MEKVCAKLGYPKTIRVDQGSEFVSRDLDLWAYAEGVTLDFSRPGKPTDNAFIEAFNGRFRSECLNTHWFLTLADAAEKMEAWLRYYNEDRPHGAIGNKPPILLQNPGGAPSSPP
;
A
#
# COMPACT_ATOMS: atom_id res chain seq x y z
N MET A 1 -10.56 -3.90 2.59
CA MET A 1 -10.50 -2.44 2.78
C MET A 1 -10.88 -2.02 4.20
N GLU A 2 -11.98 -2.53 4.75
CA GLU A 2 -12.48 -2.18 6.09
C GLU A 2 -11.43 -2.18 7.22
N LYS A 3 -10.62 -3.24 7.37
CA LYS A 3 -9.62 -3.33 8.44
C LYS A 3 -8.59 -2.19 8.42
N VAL A 4 -8.24 -1.70 7.23
CA VAL A 4 -7.27 -0.61 7.05
C VAL A 4 -7.98 0.73 7.23
N CYS A 5 -9.15 0.91 6.62
CA CYS A 5 -9.94 2.13 6.74
C CYS A 5 -10.42 2.38 8.18
N ALA A 6 -10.70 1.34 8.97
CA ALA A 6 -11.04 1.48 10.39
C ALA A 6 -9.87 2.03 11.23
N LYS A 7 -8.62 1.83 10.79
CA LYS A 7 -7.42 2.29 11.50
C LYS A 7 -6.94 3.66 11.01
N LEU A 8 -7.06 3.93 9.71
CA LEU A 8 -6.46 5.10 9.05
C LEU A 8 -7.49 6.14 8.56
N GLY A 9 -8.78 5.82 8.64
CA GLY A 9 -9.85 6.56 7.98
C GLY A 9 -9.99 6.20 6.49
N TYR A 10 -11.02 6.76 5.86
CA TYR A 10 -11.31 6.54 4.45
C TYR A 10 -10.57 7.58 3.59
N PRO A 11 -9.73 7.16 2.65
CA PRO A 11 -9.06 8.08 1.74
C PRO A 11 -10.05 8.67 0.74
N LYS A 12 -9.82 9.91 0.29
CA LYS A 12 -10.65 10.53 -0.76
C LYS A 12 -10.48 9.85 -2.12
N THR A 13 -9.29 9.34 -2.39
CA THR A 13 -8.95 8.70 -3.67
C THR A 13 -8.03 7.53 -3.43
N ILE A 14 -8.27 6.43 -4.14
CA ILE A 14 -7.42 5.25 -4.17
C ILE A 14 -7.00 5.02 -5.61
N ARG A 15 -5.69 4.94 -5.85
CA ARG A 15 -5.18 4.54 -7.15
C ARG A 15 -5.16 3.03 -7.26
N VAL A 16 -5.73 2.52 -8.34
CA VAL A 16 -5.94 1.10 -8.59
C VAL A 16 -5.38 0.77 -9.96
N ASP A 17 -4.79 -0.42 -10.15
CA ASP A 17 -4.46 -0.87 -11.49
C ASP A 17 -5.68 -1.46 -12.21
N GLN A 18 -5.53 -1.79 -13.49
CA GLN A 18 -6.58 -2.40 -14.30
C GLN A 18 -6.64 -3.93 -14.13
N GLY A 19 -6.04 -4.48 -13.06
CA GLY A 19 -6.10 -5.90 -12.77
C GLY A 19 -7.55 -6.34 -12.56
N SER A 20 -7.92 -7.48 -13.15
CA SER A 20 -9.29 -8.01 -13.04
C SER A 20 -9.75 -8.23 -11.60
N GLU A 21 -8.80 -8.46 -10.69
CA GLU A 21 -9.02 -8.56 -9.25
C GLU A 21 -9.53 -7.27 -8.59
N PHE A 22 -9.31 -6.11 -9.22
CA PHE A 22 -9.75 -4.81 -8.73
C PHE A 22 -10.87 -4.17 -9.57
N VAL A 23 -11.18 -4.72 -10.74
CA VAL A 23 -12.35 -4.33 -11.55
C VAL A 23 -13.59 -5.14 -11.12
N SER A 24 -13.78 -5.32 -9.81
CA SER A 24 -14.93 -6.04 -9.28
C SER A 24 -16.05 -5.08 -8.91
N ARG A 25 -17.29 -5.48 -9.19
CA ARG A 25 -18.49 -4.71 -8.83
C ARG A 25 -18.57 -4.41 -7.33
N ASP A 26 -18.06 -5.33 -6.52
CA ASP A 26 -18.10 -5.19 -5.05
C ASP A 26 -17.15 -4.09 -4.56
N LEU A 27 -16.00 -3.90 -5.22
CA LEU A 27 -15.09 -2.79 -4.92
C LEU A 27 -15.70 -1.44 -5.30
N ASP A 28 -16.35 -1.36 -6.46
CA ASP A 28 -17.07 -0.15 -6.90
C ASP A 28 -18.21 0.22 -5.94
N LEU A 29 -19.01 -0.76 -5.52
CA LEU A 29 -20.09 -0.54 -4.56
C LEU A 29 -19.57 -0.07 -3.20
N TRP A 30 -18.48 -0.67 -2.72
CA TRP A 30 -17.83 -0.24 -1.49
C TRP A 30 -17.30 1.19 -1.60
N ALA A 31 -16.60 1.52 -2.68
CA ALA A 31 -16.05 2.85 -2.89
C ALA A 31 -17.14 3.92 -2.98
N TYR A 32 -18.25 3.61 -3.66
CA TYR A 32 -19.42 4.47 -3.72
C TYR A 32 -20.05 4.70 -2.34
N ALA A 33 -20.26 3.63 -1.56
CA ALA A 33 -20.85 3.73 -0.23
C ALA A 33 -20.02 4.59 0.74
N GLU A 34 -18.70 4.53 0.61
CA GLU A 34 -17.75 5.21 1.49
C GLU A 34 -17.26 6.56 0.95
N GLY A 35 -17.77 7.00 -0.20
CA GLY A 35 -17.39 8.28 -0.84
C GLY A 35 -15.94 8.33 -1.33
N VAL A 36 -15.37 7.16 -1.65
CA VAL A 36 -13.98 7.01 -2.13
C VAL A 36 -13.96 7.02 -3.65
N THR A 37 -13.09 7.83 -4.26
CA THR A 37 -12.88 7.82 -5.73
C THR A 37 -11.84 6.77 -6.10
N LEU A 38 -12.17 5.83 -6.99
CA LEU A 38 -11.19 4.91 -7.58
C LEU A 38 -10.56 5.53 -8.83
N ASP A 39 -9.26 5.81 -8.77
CA ASP A 39 -8.44 6.34 -9.87
C ASP A 39 -7.70 5.19 -10.55
N PHE A 40 -8.25 4.67 -11.64
CA PHE A 40 -7.64 3.56 -12.35
C PHE A 40 -6.43 4.01 -13.19
N SER A 41 -5.34 3.24 -13.12
CA SER A 41 -4.14 3.52 -13.90
C SER A 41 -4.44 3.49 -15.40
N ARG A 42 -3.73 4.35 -16.14
CA ARG A 42 -3.94 4.48 -17.58
C ARG A 42 -3.23 3.34 -18.32
N PRO A 43 -3.88 2.72 -19.33
CA PRO A 43 -3.23 1.74 -20.19
C PRO A 43 -1.93 2.31 -20.78
N GLY A 44 -0.83 1.58 -20.65
CA GLY A 44 0.47 1.98 -21.19
C GLY A 44 1.24 3.03 -20.37
N LYS A 45 0.84 3.33 -19.12
CA LYS A 45 1.64 4.18 -18.20
C LYS A 45 2.09 3.43 -16.93
N PRO A 46 3.21 2.70 -17.00
CA PRO A 46 3.78 1.98 -15.85
C PRO A 46 4.12 2.88 -14.66
N THR A 47 4.39 4.16 -14.93
CA THR A 47 4.71 5.16 -13.91
C THR A 47 3.58 5.40 -12.92
N ASP A 48 2.32 5.17 -13.32
CA ASP A 48 1.17 5.41 -12.45
C ASP A 48 1.16 4.43 -11.25
N ASN A 49 1.83 3.26 -11.38
CA ASN A 49 1.92 2.21 -10.36
C ASN A 49 3.34 2.00 -9.79
N ALA A 50 4.31 2.83 -10.18
CA ALA A 50 5.74 2.61 -9.88
C ALA A 50 6.04 2.47 -8.37
N PHE A 51 5.30 3.17 -7.51
CA PHE A 51 5.51 3.10 -6.06
C PHE A 51 5.12 1.73 -5.48
N ILE A 52 3.94 1.20 -5.84
CA ILE A 52 3.49 -0.10 -5.33
C ILE A 52 4.28 -1.24 -5.98
N GLU A 53 4.71 -1.10 -7.23
CA GLU A 53 5.60 -2.06 -7.88
C GLU A 53 6.96 -2.12 -7.18
N ALA A 54 7.56 -0.97 -6.85
CA ALA A 54 8.81 -0.91 -6.10
C ALA A 54 8.65 -1.50 -4.69
N PHE A 55 7.52 -1.24 -4.02
CA PHE A 55 7.18 -1.87 -2.74
C PHE A 55 7.09 -3.39 -2.86
N ASN A 56 6.30 -3.90 -3.81
CA ASN A 56 6.09 -5.33 -4.02
C ASN A 56 7.38 -6.05 -4.40
N GLY A 57 8.22 -5.42 -5.23
CA GLY A 57 9.54 -5.93 -5.58
C GLY A 57 10.43 -6.11 -4.34
N ARG A 58 10.50 -5.08 -3.48
CA ARG A 58 11.25 -5.13 -2.21
C ARG A 58 10.70 -6.17 -1.25
N PHE A 59 9.38 -6.22 -1.08
CA PHE A 59 8.74 -7.20 -0.23
C PHE A 59 9.05 -8.63 -0.67
N ARG A 60 9.02 -8.89 -1.98
CA ARG A 60 9.41 -10.20 -2.52
C ARG A 60 10.89 -10.51 -2.26
N SER A 61 11.79 -9.58 -2.57
CA SER A 61 13.23 -9.83 -2.44
C SER A 61 13.73 -9.91 -1.00
N GLU A 62 13.18 -9.08 -0.11
CA GLU A 62 13.67 -8.88 1.27
C GLU A 62 12.87 -9.72 2.29
N CYS A 63 11.61 -10.06 2.02
CA CYS A 63 10.79 -10.89 2.90
C CYS A 63 10.57 -12.29 2.33
N LEU A 64 9.88 -12.40 1.18
CA LEU A 64 9.40 -13.69 0.70
C LEU A 64 10.53 -14.63 0.25
N ASN A 65 11.57 -14.09 -0.39
CA ASN A 65 12.69 -14.88 -0.88
C ASN A 65 13.73 -15.22 0.21
N THR A 66 13.72 -14.48 1.33
CA THR A 66 14.72 -14.60 2.40
C THR A 66 14.28 -15.55 3.52
N HIS A 67 12.98 -15.89 3.59
CA HIS A 67 12.43 -16.70 4.67
C HIS A 67 11.81 -17.99 4.16
N TRP A 68 12.00 -19.07 4.91
CA TRP A 68 11.16 -20.27 4.79
C TRP A 68 9.89 -20.09 5.62
N PHE A 69 8.75 -20.49 5.06
CA PHE A 69 7.47 -20.44 5.75
C PHE A 69 7.06 -21.86 6.15
N LEU A 70 6.98 -22.11 7.45
CA LEU A 70 6.63 -23.44 7.98
C LEU A 70 5.12 -23.60 8.16
N THR A 71 4.41 -22.50 8.44
CA THR A 71 2.95 -22.44 8.59
C THR A 71 2.40 -21.10 8.10
N LEU A 72 1.08 -20.99 7.95
CA LEU A 72 0.42 -19.71 7.66
C LEU A 72 0.60 -18.69 8.80
N ALA A 73 0.62 -19.14 10.06
CA ALA A 73 0.85 -18.26 11.20
C ALA A 73 2.27 -17.68 11.19
N ASP A 74 3.25 -18.55 10.91
CA ASP A 74 4.66 -18.16 10.74
C ASP A 74 4.86 -17.19 9.56
N ALA A 75 4.14 -17.41 8.45
CA ALA A 75 4.12 -16.45 7.34
C ALA A 75 3.53 -15.10 7.75
N ALA A 76 2.39 -15.08 8.42
CA ALA A 76 1.76 -13.84 8.88
C ALA A 76 2.69 -13.05 9.82
N GLU A 77 3.34 -13.71 10.77
CA GLU A 77 4.29 -13.08 11.71
C GLU A 77 5.48 -12.45 10.98
N LYS A 78 6.12 -13.18 10.06
CA LYS A 78 7.25 -12.68 9.27
C LYS A 78 6.86 -11.51 8.37
N MET A 79 5.67 -11.57 7.77
CA MET A 79 5.14 -10.50 6.95
C MET A 79 4.84 -9.24 7.76
N GLU A 80 4.25 -9.39 8.96
CA GLU A 80 3.98 -8.27 9.86
C GLU A 80 5.28 -7.65 10.39
N ALA A 81 6.27 -8.46 10.75
CA ALA A 81 7.58 -7.99 11.18
C ALA A 81 8.27 -7.18 10.07
N TRP A 82 8.24 -7.67 8.82
CA TRP A 82 8.79 -6.93 7.69
C TRP A 82 8.03 -5.63 7.41
N LEU A 83 6.69 -5.64 7.50
CA LEU A 83 5.87 -4.45 7.31
C LEU A 83 6.15 -3.38 8.38
N ARG A 84 6.35 -3.80 9.63
CA ARG A 84 6.77 -2.91 10.72
C ARG A 84 8.11 -2.28 10.41
N TYR A 85 9.13 -3.09 10.10
CA TYR A 85 10.44 -2.58 9.71
C TYR A 85 10.37 -1.60 8.54
N TYR A 86 9.61 -1.92 7.49
CA TYR A 86 9.48 -1.07 6.31
C TYR A 86 8.89 0.31 6.64
N ASN A 87 7.88 0.36 7.51
CA ASN A 87 7.15 1.58 7.84
C ASN A 87 7.78 2.39 8.97
N GLU A 88 8.40 1.74 9.95
CA GLU A 88 8.86 2.38 11.19
C GLU A 88 10.37 2.64 11.19
N ASP A 89 11.17 1.79 10.56
CA ASP A 89 12.63 1.82 10.70
C ASP A 89 13.40 2.07 9.39
N ARG A 90 12.88 1.57 8.26
CA ARG A 90 13.60 1.56 6.98
C ARG A 90 13.77 2.99 6.43
N PRO A 91 15.00 3.50 6.25
CA PRO A 91 15.21 4.79 5.63
C PRO A 91 14.93 4.73 4.12
N HIS A 92 14.19 5.71 3.60
CA HIS A 92 13.90 5.81 2.17
C HIS A 92 14.48 7.10 1.59
N GLY A 93 15.42 6.97 0.64
CA GLY A 93 16.09 8.12 0.03
C GLY A 93 15.13 9.10 -0.66
N ALA A 94 14.04 8.61 -1.24
CA ALA A 94 13.01 9.44 -1.89
C ALA A 94 12.30 10.40 -0.92
N ILE A 95 12.39 10.17 0.39
CA ILE A 95 11.74 10.98 1.43
C ILE A 95 12.75 11.50 2.46
N GLY A 96 13.99 11.74 2.01
CA GLY A 96 15.05 12.32 2.83
C GLY A 96 15.61 11.37 3.89
N ASN A 97 15.69 10.07 3.58
CA ASN A 97 16.16 9.01 4.48
C ASN A 97 15.34 8.86 5.76
N LYS A 98 14.05 9.20 5.70
CA LYS A 98 13.11 9.02 6.80
C LYS A 98 12.31 7.72 6.62
N PRO A 99 11.82 7.11 7.71
CA PRO A 99 10.86 6.03 7.63
C PRO A 99 9.46 6.56 7.22
N PRO A 100 8.65 5.76 6.50
CA PRO A 100 7.36 6.20 5.96
C PRO A 100 6.34 6.66 7.00
N ILE A 101 6.38 6.12 8.23
CA ILE A 101 5.44 6.50 9.30
C ILE A 101 5.51 8.00 9.63
N LEU A 102 6.66 8.65 9.44
CA LEU A 102 6.81 10.09 9.68
C LEU A 102 6.08 10.97 8.65
N LEU A 103 5.63 10.38 7.55
CA LEU A 103 4.86 11.08 6.51
C LEU A 103 3.35 10.83 6.63
N GLN A 104 2.94 9.88 7.48
CA GLN A 104 1.52 9.61 7.65
C GLN A 104 0.86 10.78 8.36
N ASN A 105 -0.08 11.43 7.67
CA ASN A 105 -0.90 12.48 8.25
C ASN A 105 -2.29 11.91 8.57
N PRO A 106 -2.61 11.65 9.85
CA PRO A 106 -3.90 11.05 10.23
C PRO A 106 -5.11 11.95 9.92
N GLY A 107 -4.89 13.21 9.52
CA GLY A 107 -5.94 14.19 9.21
C GLY A 107 -6.30 14.34 7.72
N GLY A 108 -5.76 13.54 6.81
CA GLY A 108 -6.12 13.60 5.38
C GLY A 108 -5.71 14.89 4.66
N ALA A 109 -4.79 15.69 5.22
CA ALA A 109 -4.20 16.81 4.48
C ALA A 109 -3.15 16.27 3.50
N PRO A 110 -3.22 16.63 2.20
CA PRO A 110 -2.29 16.14 1.21
C PRO A 110 -0.86 16.52 1.59
N SER A 111 0.07 15.57 1.50
CA SER A 111 1.49 15.84 1.60
C SER A 111 1.86 16.91 0.55
N SER A 112 2.63 17.92 0.96
CA SER A 112 3.14 18.94 0.04
C SER A 112 3.88 18.27 -1.12
N PRO A 113 3.71 18.77 -2.36
CA PRO A 113 4.54 18.31 -3.47
C PRO A 113 6.02 18.63 -3.20
N PRO A 114 6.95 17.87 -3.80
CA PRO A 114 8.38 18.22 -3.81
C PRO A 114 8.64 19.56 -4.50
#